data_AF-A0A1M5XW88-F1
#
_entry.id   AF-A0A1M5XW88-F1
#
_cell.length_a   1.000
_cell.length_b   1.000
_cell.length_c   1.000
_cell.angle_alpha   90.00
_cell.angle_beta   90.00
_cell.angle_gamma   90.00
#
_symmetry.space_group_name_H-M   'P 1'
#
loop_
_entity.id
_entity.type
_entity.pdbx_description
1 polymer ?
#
loop_
_entity_poly.entity_id
_entity_poly.type
_entity_poly.pdbx_seq_one_letter_code
_entity_poly.pdbx_strand_id
1 'polypeptide(L)'
;MSKKAILADMHYCTGCHACEVACKQENQYPVGIGGIKITEIIMEDGNTSRVNFDYVPYFSKHCNLCAARLASGEDTVPACVRHCGTASLHYGDIEELAKKMPNMPRSILYSPK
;
A
#
# COMPACT_ATOMS: atom_id res chain seq x y z
N MET A 1 3.35 7.63 -21.68
CA MET A 1 3.98 7.33 -20.38
C MET A 1 3.15 6.26 -19.70
N SER A 2 3.78 5.19 -19.20
CA SER A 2 3.04 4.15 -18.48
C SER A 2 2.58 4.70 -17.12
N LYS A 3 1.35 4.35 -16.74
CA LYS A 3 0.71 4.85 -15.51
C LYS A 3 1.37 4.19 -14.31
N LYS A 4 1.77 4.96 -13.29
CA LYS A 4 2.36 4.43 -12.06
C LYS A 4 1.27 3.95 -11.08
N ALA A 5 1.62 2.96 -10.27
CA ALA A 5 0.71 2.32 -9.33
C ALA A 5 1.48 1.76 -8.11
N ILE A 6 0.72 1.38 -7.08
CA ILE A 6 1.18 0.58 -5.94
C ILE A 6 0.46 -0.77 -5.99
N LEU A 7 1.21 -1.85 -5.93
CA LEU A 7 0.70 -3.20 -5.68
C LEU A 7 0.92 -3.52 -4.20
N ALA A 8 -0.16 -3.82 -3.49
CA ALA A 8 -0.12 -4.23 -2.10
C ALA A 8 -0.39 -5.73 -1.96
N ASP A 9 0.53 -6.44 -1.34
CA ASP A 9 0.43 -7.85 -0.97
C ASP A 9 -0.06 -7.98 0.47
N MET A 10 -1.30 -8.44 0.64
CA MET A 10 -1.87 -8.61 1.98
C MET A 10 -1.44 -9.92 2.63
N HIS A 11 -0.83 -10.86 1.90
CA HIS A 11 -0.38 -12.14 2.46
C HIS A 11 0.74 -11.95 3.48
N TYR A 12 1.65 -11.00 3.22
CA TYR A 12 2.78 -10.67 4.10
C TYR A 12 2.56 -9.42 4.96
N CYS A 13 1.43 -8.72 4.79
CA CYS A 13 1.15 -7.53 5.57
C CYS A 13 0.88 -7.90 7.03
N THR A 14 1.62 -7.30 7.96
CA THR A 14 1.47 -7.56 9.41
C THR A 14 0.66 -6.49 10.14
N GLY A 15 0.18 -5.47 9.43
CA GLY A 15 -0.58 -4.38 10.05
C GLY A 15 0.25 -3.48 10.96
N CYS A 16 1.55 -3.28 10.70
CA CYS A 16 2.42 -2.47 11.58
C CYS A 16 2.17 -0.94 11.53
N HIS A 17 1.28 -0.47 10.66
CA HIS A 17 0.95 0.97 10.45
C HIS A 17 2.11 1.90 10.04
N ALA A 18 3.31 1.36 9.78
CA ALA A 18 4.47 2.17 9.35
C ALA A 18 4.19 2.98 8.07
N CYS A 19 3.44 2.40 7.13
CA CYS A 19 3.06 3.06 5.88
C CYS A 19 2.16 4.29 6.10
N GLU A 20 1.30 4.29 7.11
CA GLU A 20 0.43 5.42 7.45
C GLU A 20 1.25 6.58 8.01
N VAL A 21 2.12 6.27 8.98
CA VAL A 21 3.01 7.26 9.61
C VAL A 21 3.94 7.88 8.59
N ALA A 22 4.58 7.06 7.74
CA ALA A 22 5.46 7.54 6.68
C ALA A 22 4.72 8.43 5.67
N CYS A 23 3.51 8.02 5.24
CA CYS A 23 2.70 8.82 4.31
C CYS A 23 2.31 10.18 4.91
N LYS A 24 1.92 10.20 6.19
CA LYS A 24 1.53 11.41 6.90
C LYS A 24 2.69 12.36 7.10
N GLN A 25 3.86 11.85 7.50
CA GLN A 25 5.07 12.65 7.70
C GLN A 25 5.56 13.26 6.38
N GLU A 26 5.63 12.45 5.32
CA GLU A 26 6.06 12.89 3.98
C GLU A 26 5.22 14.05 3.45
N ASN A 27 3.90 13.96 3.59
CA ASN A 27 2.97 14.95 3.03
C ASN A 27 2.52 16.00 4.07
N GLN A 28 3.05 15.93 5.30
CA GLN A 28 2.66 16.79 6.42
C GLN A 28 1.14 16.84 6.64
N TYR A 29 0.45 15.72 6.44
CA TYR A 29 -1.01 15.69 6.56
C TYR A 29 -1.48 15.91 8.01
N PRO A 30 -2.57 16.66 8.22
CA PRO A 30 -3.15 16.83 9.55
C PRO A 30 -3.76 15.51 10.07
N VAL A 31 -4.15 15.50 11.34
CA VAL A 31 -4.85 14.35 11.94
C VAL A 31 -6.14 14.06 11.17
N GLY A 32 -6.39 12.78 10.89
CA GLY A 32 -7.57 12.32 10.15
C GLY A 32 -7.43 12.33 8.62
N ILE A 33 -6.34 12.86 8.07
CA ILE A 33 -6.06 12.86 6.63
C ILE A 33 -4.81 12.01 6.36
N GLY A 34 -4.87 11.19 5.31
CA GLY A 34 -3.75 10.35 4.88
C GLY A 34 -3.99 9.76 3.50
N GLY A 35 -2.91 9.44 2.77
CA GLY A 35 -2.98 8.78 1.46
C GLY A 35 -3.21 7.26 1.54
N ILE A 36 -2.91 6.65 2.68
CA ILE A 36 -3.09 5.22 2.95
C ILE A 36 -3.59 5.04 4.40
N LYS A 37 -4.44 4.05 4.61
CA LYS A 37 -4.91 3.57 5.91
C LYS A 37 -5.00 2.05 5.90
N ILE A 38 -4.40 1.38 6.87
CA ILE A 38 -4.59 -0.05 7.12
C ILE A 38 -5.92 -0.24 7.84
N THR A 39 -6.75 -1.11 7.29
CA THR A 39 -8.02 -1.53 7.88
C THR A 39 -7.88 -2.99 8.29
N GLU A 40 -8.03 -3.25 9.58
CA GLU A 40 -8.09 -4.60 10.11
C GLU A 40 -9.48 -5.17 9.87
N ILE A 41 -9.54 -6.30 9.17
CA ILE A 41 -10.77 -7.02 8.89
C ILE A 41 -10.65 -8.40 9.53
N ILE A 42 -11.58 -8.69 10.44
CA ILE A 42 -11.62 -9.94 11.19
C ILE A 42 -12.82 -10.74 10.66
N MET A 43 -12.55 -11.91 10.10
CA MET A 43 -13.58 -12.79 9.53
C MET A 43 -13.38 -14.22 10.00
N GLU A 44 -14.46 -14.91 10.32
CA GLU A 44 -14.44 -16.35 10.56
C GLU A 44 -14.25 -17.09 9.22
N ASP A 45 -13.42 -18.11 9.21
CA ASP A 45 -13.33 -19.01 8.07
C ASP A 45 -14.60 -19.88 8.04
N GLY A 46 -15.36 -19.79 6.94
CA GLY A 46 -16.61 -20.54 6.80
C GLY A 46 -16.43 -22.07 6.82
N ASN A 47 -15.20 -22.58 6.69
CA ASN A 47 -14.88 -24.00 6.66
C ASN A 47 -14.12 -24.49 7.90
N THR A 48 -13.47 -23.59 8.62
CA THR A 48 -12.72 -23.94 9.83
C THR A 48 -13.11 -22.90 10.87
N SER A 49 -13.48 -23.28 12.10
CA SER A 49 -13.87 -22.32 13.17
C SER A 49 -12.70 -21.44 13.66
N ARG A 50 -11.78 -21.09 12.77
CA ARG A 50 -10.65 -20.20 12.92
C ARG A 50 -11.07 -18.79 12.50
N VAL A 51 -10.43 -17.82 13.11
CA VAL A 51 -10.58 -16.42 12.78
C VAL A 51 -9.36 -15.98 11.98
N ASN A 52 -9.60 -15.32 10.84
CA ASN A 52 -8.56 -14.71 10.03
C ASN A 52 -8.50 -13.21 10.31
N PHE A 53 -7.27 -12.70 10.38
CA PHE A 53 -6.95 -11.29 10.53
C PHE A 53 -6.34 -10.79 9.23
N ASP A 54 -7.05 -9.90 8.56
CA ASP A 54 -6.65 -9.37 7.27
C ASP A 54 -6.35 -7.88 7.40
N TYR A 55 -5.13 -7.49 7.05
CA TYR A 55 -4.71 -6.09 7.05
C TYR A 55 -4.82 -5.53 5.63
N VAL A 56 -5.92 -4.82 5.37
CA VAL A 56 -6.26 -4.31 4.04
C VAL A 56 -5.82 -2.84 3.92
N PRO A 57 -4.87 -2.51 3.02
CA PRO A 57 -4.51 -1.13 2.77
C PRO A 57 -5.58 -0.44 1.93
N TYR A 58 -6.28 0.51 2.54
CA TYR A 58 -7.14 1.48 1.87
C TYR A 58 -6.32 2.67 1.39
N PHE A 59 -6.34 2.95 0.10
CA PHE A 59 -5.71 4.15 -0.47
C PHE A 59 -6.77 5.23 -0.71
N SER A 60 -6.55 6.42 -0.14
CA SER A 60 -7.49 7.52 -0.25
C SER A 60 -7.23 8.37 -1.51
N LYS A 61 -8.15 9.28 -1.82
CA LYS A 61 -7.96 10.28 -2.89
C LYS A 61 -6.77 11.24 -2.67
N HIS A 62 -6.20 11.27 -1.47
CA HIS A 62 -5.03 12.09 -1.15
C HIS A 62 -3.71 11.39 -1.52
N CYS A 63 -3.73 10.13 -1.93
CA CYS A 63 -2.54 9.47 -2.44
C CYS A 63 -2.16 10.05 -3.82
N ASN A 64 -0.96 10.60 -3.93
CA ASN A 64 -0.37 11.11 -5.18
C ASN A 64 0.91 10.35 -5.58
N LEU A 65 1.11 9.14 -5.03
CA LEU A 65 2.34 8.35 -5.18
C LEU A 65 3.62 9.08 -4.76
N CYS A 66 3.54 10.02 -3.81
CA CYS A 66 4.67 10.86 -3.37
C CYS A 66 5.36 11.58 -4.54
N ALA A 67 4.58 12.18 -5.45
CA ALA A 67 5.09 12.84 -6.65
C ALA A 67 6.26 13.81 -6.36
N ALA A 68 6.18 14.61 -5.30
CA ALA A 68 7.24 15.54 -4.90
C ALA A 68 8.54 14.82 -4.49
N ARG A 69 8.44 13.77 -3.66
CA ARG A 69 9.55 12.91 -3.24
C ARG A 69 10.28 12.29 -4.44
N LEU A 70 9.52 11.79 -5.40
CA LEU A 70 10.09 11.16 -6.60
C LEU A 70 10.69 12.19 -7.55
N ALA A 71 10.11 13.39 -7.62
CA ALA A 71 10.63 14.47 -8.45
C ALA A 71 11.94 15.06 -7.91
N SER A 72 12.19 15.00 -6.59
CA SER A 72 13.47 15.46 -6.02
C SER A 72 14.65 14.56 -6.38
N GLY A 73 14.39 13.29 -6.71
CA GLY A 73 15.41 12.29 -7.02
C GLY A 73 16.14 11.73 -5.79
N GLU A 74 15.76 12.14 -4.58
CA GLU A 74 16.31 11.60 -3.32
C GLU A 74 15.94 10.13 -3.11
N ASP A 75 14.77 9.73 -3.63
CA ASP A 75 14.27 8.36 -3.59
C ASP A 75 13.66 7.94 -4.92
N THR A 76 13.62 6.61 -5.11
CA THR A 76 13.03 5.98 -6.29
C THR A 76 11.64 5.39 -6.02
N VAL A 77 11.16 5.46 -4.78
CA VAL A 77 9.88 4.89 -4.34
C VAL A 77 9.13 5.81 -3.37
N PRO A 78 7.79 5.72 -3.30
CA PRO A 78 6.98 6.43 -2.32
C PRO A 78 7.37 6.11 -0.87
N ALA A 79 7.10 7.05 0.05
CA ALA A 79 7.44 6.90 1.46
C ALA A 79 6.83 5.63 2.10
N CYS A 80 5.58 5.30 1.78
CA CYS A 80 4.93 4.09 2.31
C CYS A 80 5.61 2.79 1.85
N VAL A 81 6.13 2.77 0.61
CA VAL A 81 6.85 1.63 0.04
C VAL A 81 8.23 1.51 0.67
N ARG A 82 8.95 2.64 0.80
CA ARG A 82 10.28 2.68 1.45
C ARG A 82 10.27 2.13 2.88
N HIS A 83 9.20 2.38 3.63
CA HIS A 83 9.10 2.01 5.05
C HIS A 83 8.32 0.72 5.30
N CYS A 84 7.96 -0.03 4.25
CA CYS A 84 7.31 -1.33 4.41
C CYS A 84 8.34 -2.39 4.79
N GLY A 85 8.47 -2.69 6.09
CA GLY A 85 9.46 -3.65 6.61
C GLY A 85 9.28 -5.09 6.11
N THR A 86 8.08 -5.46 5.67
CA THR A 86 7.76 -6.77 5.09
C THR A 86 7.85 -6.80 3.56
N ALA A 87 8.22 -5.68 2.92
CA ALA A 87 8.22 -5.50 1.47
C ALA A 87 6.89 -5.84 0.78
N SER A 88 5.76 -5.69 1.50
CA SER A 88 4.40 -5.94 1.01
C SER A 88 3.85 -4.86 0.08
N LEU A 89 4.53 -3.72 -0.08
CA LEU A 89 4.12 -2.66 -0.99
C LEU A 89 5.15 -2.53 -2.11
N HIS A 90 4.69 -2.56 -3.35
CA HIS A 90 5.54 -2.43 -4.54
C HIS A 90 5.10 -1.23 -5.36
N TYR A 91 6.06 -0.44 -5.84
CA TYR A 91 5.82 0.71 -6.69
C TYR A 91 6.39 0.47 -8.10
N GLY A 92 5.68 0.91 -9.13
CA GLY A 92 6.14 0.75 -10.51
C GLY A 92 5.07 1.06 -11.54
N ASP A 93 5.34 0.64 -12.77
CA ASP A 93 4.39 0.69 -13.88
C ASP A 93 3.24 -0.27 -13.66
N ILE A 94 2.01 0.20 -13.89
CA ILE A 94 0.78 -0.55 -13.60
C ILE A 94 0.73 -1.90 -14.33
N GLU A 95 1.19 -1.93 -15.59
CA GLU A 95 1.20 -3.14 -16.41
C GLU A 95 2.20 -4.18 -15.89
N GLU A 96 3.38 -3.74 -15.46
CA GLU A 96 4.40 -4.61 -14.89
C GLU A 96 4.00 -5.13 -13.51
N LEU A 97 3.33 -4.30 -12.71
CA LEU A 97 2.76 -4.72 -11.43
C LEU A 97 1.61 -5.72 -11.63
N ALA A 98 0.72 -5.50 -12.60
CA ALA A 98 -0.37 -6.41 -12.91
C ALA A 98 0.13 -7.82 -13.28
N LYS A 99 1.24 -7.93 -14.02
CA LYS A 99 1.87 -9.21 -14.36
C LYS A 99 2.35 -10.01 -13.14
N LYS A 100 2.58 -9.37 -11.98
CA LYS A 100 2.98 -10.04 -10.74
C LYS A 100 1.81 -10.64 -9.97
N MET A 101 0.59 -10.09 -10.14
CA MET A 101 -0.60 -10.51 -9.39
C MET A 101 -0.91 -12.02 -9.45
N PRO A 102 -0.70 -12.75 -10.57
CA PRO A 102 -0.93 -14.19 -10.60
C PRO A 102 -0.11 -14.98 -9.57
N ASN A 103 1.07 -14.47 -9.19
CA ASN A 103 1.96 -15.09 -8.21
C ASN A 103 1.85 -14.45 -6.81
N MET A 104 0.93 -13.50 -6.63
CA MET A 104 0.73 -12.74 -5.40
C MET A 104 -0.75 -12.78 -5.02
N PRO A 105 -1.25 -13.91 -4.50
CA PRO A 105 -2.65 -14.04 -4.12
C PRO A 105 -2.99 -13.04 -3.01
N ARG A 106 -4.24 -12.59 -2.97
CA ARG A 106 -4.71 -11.59 -1.99
C ARG A 106 -3.95 -10.26 -2.11
N SER A 107 -3.79 -9.78 -3.34
CA SER A 107 -3.16 -8.48 -3.62
C SER A 107 -4.14 -7.44 -4.16
N ILE A 108 -3.82 -6.16 -3.96
CA ILE A 108 -4.59 -5.01 -4.44
C ILE A 108 -3.69 -4.14 -5.30
N LEU A 109 -4.12 -3.84 -6.52
CA LEU A 109 -3.43 -2.89 -7.40
C LEU A 109 -4.15 -1.54 -7.37
N TYR A 110 -3.45 -0.51 -6.88
CA TYR A 110 -3.99 0.84 -6.75
C TYR A 110 -3.22 1.83 -7.63
N SER A 111 -3.96 2.62 -8.40
CA SER A 111 -3.41 3.74 -9.16
C SER A 111 -4.29 4.98 -8.93
N PRO A 112 -3.75 6.08 -8.40
CA PRO A 112 -4.52 7.30 -8.20
C PRO A 112 -4.97 7.91 -9.53
N LYS A 113 -5.92 8.85 -9.44
CA LYS A 113 -6.39 9.63 -10.59
C LYS A 113 -5.32 10.58 -11.08
#